data_AF-A0AA35TWK7-F1
#
_entry.id   AF-A0AA35TWK7-F1
#
_cell.length_a   1.000
_cell.length_b   1.000
_cell.length_c   1.000
_cell.angle_alpha   90.00
_cell.angle_beta   90.00
_cell.angle_gamma   90.00
#
_symmetry.space_group_name_H-M   'P 1'
#
loop_
_entity.id
_entity.type
_entity.pdbx_description
1 polymer ?
#
loop_
_entity_poly.entity_id
_entity_poly.type
_entity_poly.pdbx_seq_one_letter_code
_entity_poly.pdbx_strand_id
1 'polypeptide(L)' 'MLILDEATTALDPETEAGIVATVKRLTGRLTVLSISHQPAMQSAADFVYQLDDGTATRLEANEPTAVRRSTAGDGQA' A
#
# COMPACT_ATOMS: atom_id res chain seq x y z
N MET A 1 16.47 8.31 -4.03
CA MET A 1 15.07 8.18 -3.59
C MET A 1 14.26 7.68 -4.76
N LEU A 2 13.41 6.69 -4.56
CA LEU A 2 12.54 6.09 -5.58
C LEU A 2 11.09 6.28 -5.13
N ILE A 3 10.22 6.73 -6.04
CA ILE A 3 8.77 6.85 -5.80
C ILE A 3 8.05 5.99 -6.81
N LEU A 4 7.14 5.14 -6.34
CA LEU A 4 6.30 4.26 -7.14
C LEU A 4 4.84 4.64 -6.88
N ASP A 5 4.12 5.09 -7.90
CA ASP A 5 2.72 5.49 -7.80
C ASP A 5 1.85 4.53 -8.60
N GLU A 6 1.18 3.62 -7.90
CA GLU A 6 0.31 2.58 -8.49
C GLU A 6 0.91 1.81 -9.67
N ALA A 7 2.24 1.66 -9.74
CA ALA A 7 2.93 1.12 -10.91
C ALA A 7 2.62 -0.37 -11.22
N THR A 8 1.79 -1.02 -10.40
CA THR A 8 1.51 -2.46 -10.43
C THR A 8 0.02 -2.81 -10.53
N THR A 9 -0.90 -1.85 -10.65
CA THR A 9 -2.37 -2.07 -10.57
C THR A 9 -2.98 -2.91 -11.70
N ALA A 10 -2.21 -3.34 -12.70
CA ALA A 10 -2.67 -4.20 -13.79
C ALA A 10 -1.85 -5.49 -13.97
N LEU A 11 -0.96 -5.80 -13.02
CA LEU A 11 -0.07 -6.96 -13.11
C LEU A 11 -0.71 -8.20 -12.48
N ASP A 12 -0.37 -9.36 -13.04
CA ASP A 12 -0.70 -10.64 -12.45
C ASP A 12 0.08 -10.85 -11.13
N PRO A 13 -0.42 -11.72 -10.22
CA PRO A 13 0.20 -11.93 -8.91
C PRO A 13 1.65 -12.43 -8.96
N GLU A 14 2.05 -13.15 -10.02
CA GLU A 14 3.43 -13.65 -10.19
C GLU A 14 4.38 -12.50 -10.52
N THR A 15 4.01 -11.66 -11.48
CA THR A 15 4.78 -10.46 -11.83
C THR A 15 4.84 -9.49 -10.65
N GLU A 16 3.76 -9.35 -9.90
CA GLU A 16 3.70 -8.54 -8.67
C GLU A 16 4.74 -9.01 -7.64
N ALA A 17 4.80 -10.32 -7.37
CA ALA A 17 5.79 -10.90 -6.47
C ALA A 17 7.23 -10.60 -6.92
N GLY A 18 7.50 -10.62 -8.22
CA GLY A 18 8.80 -10.26 -8.80
C GLY A 18 9.16 -8.79 -8.59
N ILE A 19 8.20 -7.87 -8.73
CA ILE A 19 8.40 -6.43 -8.46
C ILE A 19 8.65 -6.22 -6.97
N VAL A 20 7.83 -6.80 -6.09
CA VAL A 20 8.00 -6.71 -4.64
C VAL A 20 9.38 -7.22 -4.21
N ALA A 21 9.83 -8.36 -4.74
CA ALA A 21 11.16 -8.90 -4.46
C ALA A 21 12.29 -7.96 -4.93
N THR A 22 12.10 -7.31 -6.07
CA THR A 22 13.06 -6.32 -6.59
C THR A 22 13.11 -5.08 -5.73
N VAL A 23 11.96 -4.52 -5.35
CA VAL A 23 11.85 -3.38 -4.43
C VAL A 23 12.49 -3.71 -3.08
N LYS A 24 12.24 -4.90 -2.55
CA LYS A 24 12.83 -5.39 -1.29
C LYS A 24 14.36 -5.53 -1.34
N ARG A 25 14.95 -5.74 -2.53
CA ARG A 25 16.41 -5.71 -2.71
C ARG A 25 16.99 -4.30 -2.78
N LEU A 26 16.16 -3.30 -3.08
CA LEU A 26 16.56 -1.89 -3.15
C LEU A 26 16.44 -1.19 -1.80
N THR A 27 15.51 -1.64 -0.95
CA THR A 27 15.42 -1.21 0.46
C THR A 27 16.74 -1.43 1.20
N GLY A 28 17.12 -0.47 2.03
CA GLY A 28 18.42 -0.40 2.72
C GLY A 28 19.54 0.28 1.91
N ARG A 29 19.37 0.43 0.58
CA ARG A 29 20.30 1.21 -0.27
C ARG A 29 19.67 2.52 -0.76
N LEU A 30 18.35 2.53 -0.90
CA LEU A 30 17.55 3.66 -1.35
C LEU A 30 16.33 3.81 -0.46
N THR A 31 15.93 5.05 -0.18
CA THR A 31 14.59 5.35 0.33
C THR A 31 13.58 5.10 -0.79
N VAL A 32 12.64 4.20 -0.53
CA VAL A 32 11.55 3.85 -1.44
C VAL A 32 10.23 4.29 -0.82
N LEU A 33 9.45 5.09 -1.56
CA LEU A 33 8.06 5.42 -1.23
C LEU A 33 7.17 4.75 -2.28
N SER A 34 6.20 3.96 -1.85
CA SER A 34 5.29 3.23 -2.75
C SER A 34 3.85 3.52 -2.35
N ILE A 35 3.04 3.92 -3.33
CA ILE A 35 1.59 4.07 -3.20
C ILE A 35 0.97 2.86 -3.89
N SER A 36 0.28 2.02 -3.12
CA SER A 36 -0.34 0.81 -3.65
C SER A 36 -1.49 0.33 -2.77
N HIS A 37 -2.51 -0.21 -3.42
CA HIS A 37 -3.61 -0.93 -2.76
C HIS A 37 -3.29 -2.43 -2.55
N GLN A 38 -2.11 -2.90 -2.98
CA GLN A 38 -1.75 -4.30 -2.97
C GLN A 38 -1.24 -4.80 -1.60
N PRO A 39 -1.81 -5.89 -1.04
CA PRO A 39 -1.35 -6.46 0.22
C PRO A 39 0.10 -6.96 0.19
N ALA A 40 0.59 -7.44 -0.96
CA ALA A 40 1.97 -7.93 -1.08
C ALA A 40 3.00 -6.80 -0.89
N MET A 41 2.71 -5.61 -1.42
CA MET A 41 3.53 -4.42 -1.22
C MET A 41 3.49 -3.94 0.23
N GLN A 42 2.32 -3.94 0.87
CA GLN A 42 2.16 -3.60 2.29
C GLN A 42 2.99 -4.53 3.18
N SER A 43 2.97 -5.83 2.89
CA SER A 43 3.71 -6.86 3.65
C SER A 43 5.23 -6.73 3.52
N ALA A 44 5.72 -6.05 2.47
CA ALA A 44 7.15 -5.88 2.20
C ALA A 44 7.70 -4.53 2.71
N ALA A 45 6.84 -3.62 3.14
CA ALA A 45 7.23 -2.28 3.58
C ALA A 45 7.75 -2.28 5.02
N ASP A 46 8.75 -1.43 5.30
CA ASP A 46 9.22 -1.19 6.67
C ASP A 46 8.18 -0.43 7.50
N PHE A 47 7.44 0.48 6.84
CA PHE A 47 6.36 1.26 7.42
C PHE A 47 5.19 1.30 6.45
N VAL A 48 3.98 1.18 6.98
CA VAL A 48 2.74 1.32 6.21
C VAL A 48 1.99 2.52 6.75
N TYR A 49 1.53 3.39 5.84
CA TYR A 49 0.68 4.52 6.16
C TYR A 49 -0.63 4.38 5.40
N GLN A 50 -1.73 4.57 6.12
CA GLN A 50 -3.04 4.74 5.51
C GLN A 50 -3.27 6.24 5.30
N LEU A 51 -3.57 6.62 4.06
CA LEU A 51 -4.03 7.96 3.73
C LEU A 51 -5.56 7.95 3.72
N ASP A 52 -6.17 8.72 4.61
CA ASP A 52 -7.62 8.91 4.67
C ASP A 52 -7.94 10.39 4.93
N ASP A 53 -8.88 10.94 4.15
CA ASP A 53 -9.29 12.36 4.21
C ASP A 53 -8.11 13.36 4.31
N GLY A 54 -7.08 13.18 3.47
CA GLY A 54 -5.88 14.03 3.45
C GLY A 54 -4.93 13.86 4.65
N THR A 55 -5.22 12.92 5.55
CA THR A 55 -4.41 12.64 6.74
C THR A 55 -3.70 11.29 6.62
N ALA A 56 -2.39 11.27 6.87
CA ALA A 56 -1.60 10.05 6.87
C ALA A 56 -1.47 9.49 8.29
N THR A 57 -2.03 8.30 8.51
CA THR A 57 -1.95 7.57 9.78
C THR A 57 -1.04 6.37 9.63
N ARG A 58 -0.07 6.21 10.53
CA ARG A 58 0.82 5.04 10.54
C ARG A 58 0.03 3.83 11.03
N LEU A 59 0.06 2.74 10.25
CA LEU A 59 -0.50 1.46 10.66
C LEU A 59 0.56 0.69 11.45
N GLU A 60 0.21 0.24 12.64
CA GLU A 60 1.04 -0.70 13.40
C GLU A 60 0.85 -2.10 12.84
N ALA A 61 1.92 -2.90 12.77
CA ALA A 61 1.95 -4.22 12.12
C ALA A 61 0.97 -5.28 12.69
N ASN A 62 0.18 -4.92 13.71
CA ASN A 62 -0.82 -5.77 14.36
C ASN A 62 -2.25 -5.20 14.31
N GLU A 63 -2.50 -4.06 13.69
CA GLU A 63 -3.87 -3.61 13.46
C GLU A 63 -4.41 -4.26 12.19
N PRO A 64 -5.48 -5.08 12.28
CA PRO A 64 -6.14 -5.57 11.07
C PRO A 64 -6.60 -4.34 10.28
N THR A 65 -6.09 -4.20 9.06
CA THR A 65 -6.50 -3.19 8.08
C THR A 65 -7.99 -3.39 7.78
N ALA A 66 -8.83 -2.87 8.68
CA ALA A 66 -10.25 -2.83 8.50
C ALA A 66 -10.48 -1.78 7.42
N VAL A 67 -10.47 -2.24 6.17
CA VAL A 67 -11.04 -1.52 5.03
C VAL A 67 -12.49 -1.23 5.39
N ARG A 68 -12.71 -0.10 6.07
CA ARG A 68 -14.03 0.46 6.29
C ARG A 68 -14.48 0.98 4.94
N ARG A 69 -15.17 0.11 4.20
CA ARG A 69 -15.98 0.50 3.05
C ARG A 69 -16.81 1.70 3.48
N SER A 70 -16.67 2.81 2.76
CA SER A 70 -17.58 3.94 2.86
C SER A 70 -19.00 3.41 2.68
N THR A 71 -19.80 3.43 3.74
CA THR A 71 -21.25 3.37 3.59
C THR A 71 -21.63 4.74 3.06
N ALA A 72 -21.75 4.82 1.73
CA ALA A 72 -22.47 5.88 1.06
C ALA A 72 -23.85 5.98 1.71
N GLY A 73 -24.24 7.18 2.11
CA GLY A 73 -25.41 7.42 2.93
C GLY A 73 -26.70 6.91 2.30
N ASP A 74 -27.40 6.06 3.06
CA ASP A 74 -28.84 5.91 2.94
C ASP A 74 -29.51 7.21 3.42
N GLY A 75 -29.66 8.15 2.48
CA GLY A 75 -30.54 9.30 2.61
C GLY A 75 -31.84 9.02 1.87
N GLN A 76 -32.75 8.30 2.53
CA GLN A 76 -34.11 8.06 2.04
C GLN A 76 -34.91 9.37 2.07
N ALA A 77 -35.41 9.79 0.92
CA ALA A 77 -36.47 10.78 0.74
C ALA A 77 -37.46 10.24 -0.29
#